data_AF-A0AAD7KAJ6-F1
#
_entry.id   AF-A0AAD7KAJ6-F1
#
_cell.length_a   1.000
_cell.length_b   1.000
_cell.length_c   1.000
_cell.angle_alpha   90.00
_cell.angle_beta   90.00
_cell.angle_gamma   90.00
#
_symmetry.space_group_name_H-M   'P 1'
#
loop_
_entity.id
_entity.type
_entity.pdbx_description
1 polymer ?
#
loop_
_entity_poly.entity_id
_entity_poly.type
_entity_poly.pdbx_seq_one_letter_code
_entity_poly.pdbx_strand_id
1 'polypeptide(L)'
;MAATGVVAAGEGHRTLSWIWYSAVATENDSKLHEALQVEWLKPYSRAKRWREDLVTVEEEMRRTIEFGHFAERQWRERADARTSMLDEREKEVSLEVLEGVRAYALEHADQERRTCEALEKDWAPLWAKAALYLQGEESGDLQRVVVEVDLDQMCWVEAQQYEQEEVENDMYQ
;
A
#
# COMPACT_ATOMS: atom_id res chain seq x y z
N MET A 1 6.46 18.02 22.36
CA MET A 1 5.77 16.72 22.53
C MET A 1 5.27 16.28 21.17
N ALA A 2 6.04 15.46 20.47
CA ALA A 2 5.61 14.86 19.20
C ALA A 2 5.03 13.48 19.53
N ALA A 3 3.77 13.25 19.18
CA ALA A 3 3.18 11.92 19.22
C ALA A 3 3.79 11.10 18.08
N THR A 4 4.77 10.27 18.41
CA THR A 4 5.22 9.19 17.53
C THR A 4 4.08 8.19 17.43
N GLY A 5 3.21 8.37 16.44
CA GLY A 5 2.19 7.40 16.07
C GLY A 5 2.85 6.18 15.46
N VAL A 6 3.37 5.29 16.30
CA VAL A 6 3.67 3.92 15.88
C VAL A 6 2.32 3.30 15.58
N VAL A 7 1.97 3.19 14.31
CA VAL A 7 0.89 2.30 13.87
C VAL A 7 1.37 0.91 14.25
N ALA A 8 0.89 0.41 15.40
CA ALA A 8 1.20 -0.95 15.81
C ALA A 8 0.74 -1.86 14.68
N ALA A 9 1.70 -2.55 14.03
CA ALA A 9 1.41 -3.56 13.03
C ALA A 9 0.32 -4.48 13.59
N GLY A 10 -0.75 -4.68 12.83
CA GLY A 10 -1.87 -5.51 13.28
C GLY A 10 -1.35 -6.88 13.70
N GLU A 11 -1.87 -7.43 14.81
CA GLU A 11 -1.57 -8.79 15.25
C GLU A 11 -2.01 -9.81 14.18
N GLY A 12 -1.17 -9.99 13.15
CA GLY A 12 -1.40 -10.91 12.04
C GLY A 12 -1.28 -12.37 12.47
N HIS A 13 -0.48 -12.62 13.50
CA HIS A 13 -0.37 -13.92 14.16
C HIS A 13 -0.58 -13.77 15.67
N ARG A 14 -1.52 -14.54 16.23
CA ARG A 14 -1.75 -14.61 17.67
C ARG A 14 -1.57 -16.04 18.15
N THR A 15 -0.52 -16.28 18.93
CA THR A 15 -0.36 -17.53 19.66
C THR A 15 -1.34 -17.51 20.83
N LEU A 16 -2.14 -18.57 20.98
CA LEU A 16 -3.02 -18.71 22.15
C LEU A 16 -2.17 -18.69 23.43
N SER A 17 -2.69 -18.14 24.53
CA SER A 17 -1.97 -18.20 25.81
C SER A 17 -1.74 -19.66 26.25
N TRP A 18 -0.65 -19.91 26.96
CA TRP A 18 -0.28 -21.24 27.45
C TRP A 18 -1.40 -21.93 28.26
N ILE A 19 -2.29 -21.15 28.89
CA ILE A 19 -3.42 -21.62 29.72
C ILE A 19 -4.38 -22.49 28.89
N TRP A 20 -4.50 -22.23 27.59
CA TRP A 20 -5.30 -23.03 26.66
C TRP A 20 -4.68 -24.39 26.36
N TYR A 21 -3.37 -24.56 26.59
CA TYR A 21 -2.66 -25.83 26.36
C TYR A 21 -2.58 -26.70 27.62
N SER A 22 -2.80 -26.13 28.81
CA SER A 22 -2.72 -26.83 30.10
C SER A 22 -4.08 -27.22 30.70
N ALA A 23 -5.19 -26.81 30.09
CA ALA A 23 -6.52 -27.17 30.58
C ALA A 23 -6.74 -28.67 30.38
N VAL A 24 -6.82 -29.43 31.48
CA VAL A 24 -7.39 -30.78 31.48
C VAL A 24 -8.89 -30.61 31.23
N ALA A 25 -9.26 -30.50 29.96
CA ALA A 25 -10.65 -30.39 29.55
C ALA A 25 -11.36 -31.69 29.91
N THR A 26 -12.24 -31.65 30.90
CA THR A 26 -13.31 -32.65 30.98
C THR A 26 -14.28 -32.34 29.84
N GLU A 27 -14.81 -33.37 29.18
CA GLU A 27 -15.69 -33.28 27.99
C GLU A 27 -16.96 -32.39 28.18
N ASN A 28 -17.18 -31.83 29.36
CA ASN A 28 -18.40 -31.12 29.74
C ASN A 28 -18.15 -29.73 30.37
N ASP A 29 -16.95 -29.15 30.24
CA ASP A 29 -16.68 -27.79 30.75
C ASP A 29 -17.23 -26.73 29.79
N SER A 30 -18.53 -26.44 29.92
CA SER A 30 -19.26 -25.46 29.11
C SER A 30 -18.55 -24.09 29.02
N LYS A 31 -17.87 -23.65 30.09
CA LYS A 31 -17.16 -22.36 30.11
C LYS A 31 -15.91 -22.39 29.25
N LEU A 32 -15.20 -23.52 29.23
CA LEU A 32 -14.05 -23.72 28.35
C LEU A 32 -14.49 -23.73 26.88
N HIS A 33 -15.61 -24.41 26.56
CA HIS A 33 -16.18 -24.42 25.22
C HIS A 33 -16.61 -23.02 24.74
N GLU A 34 -17.31 -22.26 25.58
CA GLU A 34 -17.71 -20.88 25.27
C GLU A 34 -16.50 -20.00 25.00
N ALA A 35 -15.48 -20.10 25.85
CA ALA A 35 -14.29 -19.27 25.72
C ALA A 35 -13.45 -19.65 24.49
N LEU A 36 -13.38 -20.95 24.12
CA LEU A 36 -12.78 -21.39 22.85
C LEU A 36 -13.56 -20.89 21.63
N GLN A 37 -14.90 -20.90 21.67
CA GLN A 37 -15.72 -20.34 20.59
C GLN A 37 -15.45 -18.84 20.41
N VAL A 38 -15.35 -18.09 21.50
CA VAL A 38 -15.00 -16.66 21.45
C VAL A 38 -13.61 -16.46 20.87
N GLU A 39 -12.61 -17.23 21.31
CA GLU A 39 -11.25 -17.15 20.78
C GLU A 39 -11.15 -17.55 19.30
N TRP A 40 -12.03 -18.43 18.80
CA TRP A 40 -12.15 -18.78 17.37
C TRP A 40 -12.91 -17.72 16.55
N LEU A 41 -14.00 -17.17 17.11
CA LEU A 41 -14.81 -16.15 16.46
C LEU A 41 -14.04 -14.85 16.20
N LYS A 42 -13.04 -14.53 17.03
CA LYS A 42 -12.16 -13.36 16.83
C LYS A 42 -11.39 -13.43 15.50
N PRO A 43 -10.49 -14.39 15.24
CA PRO A 43 -9.80 -14.52 13.96
C PRO A 43 -10.77 -14.81 12.81
N TYR A 44 -11.86 -15.55 13.05
CA TYR A 44 -12.90 -15.77 12.02
C TYR A 44 -13.55 -14.46 11.55
N SER A 45 -13.96 -13.59 12.49
CA SER A 45 -14.52 -12.28 12.14
C SER A 45 -13.51 -11.39 11.40
N ARG A 46 -12.23 -11.49 11.75
CA ARG A 46 -11.15 -10.78 11.06
C ARG A 46 -10.91 -11.32 9.66
N ALA A 47 -10.88 -12.64 9.48
CA ALA A 47 -10.79 -13.26 8.17
C ALA A 47 -11.95 -12.83 7.27
N LYS A 48 -13.17 -12.79 7.82
CA LYS A 48 -14.35 -12.30 7.10
C LYS A 48 -14.23 -10.82 6.70
N ARG A 49 -13.71 -9.97 7.60
CA ARG A 49 -13.49 -8.53 7.33
C ARG A 49 -12.36 -8.29 6.34
N TRP A 50 -11.32 -9.13 6.34
CA TRP A 50 -10.18 -9.01 5.43
C TRP A 50 -10.61 -8.93 3.97
N ARG A 51 -11.68 -9.63 3.58
CA ARG A 51 -12.28 -9.52 2.24
C ARG A 51 -12.77 -8.10 1.93
N GLU A 52 -13.50 -7.47 2.85
CA GLU A 52 -13.98 -6.10 2.69
C GLU A 52 -12.80 -5.11 2.60
N ASP A 53 -11.78 -5.35 3.42
CA ASP A 53 -10.56 -4.56 3.41
C ASP A 53 -9.80 -4.72 2.07
N LEU A 54 -9.69 -5.93 1.51
CA LEU A 54 -9.07 -6.18 0.21
C LEU A 54 -9.79 -5.42 -0.92
N VAL A 55 -11.13 -5.52 -0.98
CA VAL A 55 -11.93 -4.81 -1.99
C VAL A 55 -11.80 -3.29 -1.83
N THR A 56 -11.75 -2.81 -0.59
CA THR A 56 -11.58 -1.38 -0.30
C THR A 56 -10.22 -0.88 -0.76
N VAL A 57 -9.15 -1.61 -0.42
CA VAL A 57 -7.78 -1.25 -0.83
C VAL A 57 -7.63 -1.29 -2.35
N GLU A 58 -8.32 -2.20 -3.04
CA GLU A 58 -8.37 -2.26 -4.52
C GLU A 58 -8.91 -1.00 -5.11
N GLU A 59 -10.08 -0.60 -4.64
CA GLU A 59 -10.74 0.59 -5.13
C GLU A 59 -9.98 1.85 -4.77
N GLU A 60 -9.38 1.94 -3.57
CA GLU A 60 -8.55 3.08 -3.19
C GLU A 60 -7.32 3.20 -4.09
N MET A 61 -6.60 2.10 -4.33
CA MET A 61 -5.41 2.13 -5.19
C MET A 61 -5.76 2.46 -6.64
N ARG A 62 -6.87 1.93 -7.16
CA ARG A 62 -7.39 2.31 -8.47
C ARG A 62 -7.70 3.81 -8.54
N ARG A 63 -8.34 4.38 -7.51
CA ARG A 63 -8.64 5.82 -7.42
C ARG A 63 -7.38 6.66 -7.32
N THR A 64 -6.37 6.23 -6.57
CA THR A 64 -5.09 6.93 -6.44
C THR A 64 -4.41 7.05 -7.80
N ILE A 65 -4.34 5.96 -8.57
CA ILE A 65 -3.75 5.96 -9.92
C ILE A 65 -4.54 6.86 -10.86
N GLU A 66 -5.88 6.73 -10.90
CA GLU A 66 -6.74 7.60 -11.72
C GLU A 66 -6.60 9.08 -11.37
N PHE A 67 -6.49 9.39 -10.08
CA PHE A 67 -6.25 10.75 -9.61
C PHE A 67 -4.89 11.27 -10.07
N GLY A 68 -3.83 10.45 -10.02
CA GLY A 68 -2.51 10.84 -10.52
C GLY A 68 -2.51 11.10 -12.03
N HIS A 69 -3.20 10.29 -12.84
CA HIS A 69 -3.39 10.60 -14.27
C HIS A 69 -4.20 11.88 -14.51
N PHE A 70 -5.21 12.12 -13.69
CA PHE A 70 -5.93 13.39 -13.72
C PHE A 70 -5.02 14.57 -13.36
N ALA A 71 -4.20 14.45 -12.32
CA ALA A 71 -3.24 15.46 -11.88
C ALA A 71 -2.19 15.74 -12.96
N GLU A 72 -1.65 14.71 -13.62
CA GLU A 72 -0.75 14.84 -14.77
C GLU A 72 -1.39 15.72 -15.86
N ARG A 73 -2.62 15.38 -16.28
CA ARG A 73 -3.34 16.14 -17.31
C ARG A 73 -3.52 17.60 -16.90
N GLN A 74 -3.91 17.84 -15.64
CA GLN A 74 -4.06 19.19 -15.10
C GLN A 74 -2.75 19.98 -15.12
N TRP A 75 -1.62 19.35 -14.81
CA TRP A 75 -0.31 20.01 -14.90
C TRP A 75 0.09 20.34 -16.34
N ARG A 76 -0.17 19.45 -17.30
CA ARG A 76 0.05 19.71 -18.73
C ARG A 76 -0.80 20.88 -19.23
N GLU A 77 -2.10 20.89 -18.91
CA GLU A 77 -3.01 21.98 -19.26
C GLU A 77 -2.55 23.33 -18.68
N ARG A 78 -2.04 23.34 -17.44
CA ARG A 78 -1.49 24.56 -16.81
C ARG A 78 -0.23 25.07 -17.52
N ALA A 79 0.63 24.17 -18.01
CA ALA A 79 1.82 24.52 -18.78
C ALA A 79 1.45 25.26 -20.08
N ASP A 80 0.41 24.80 -20.75
CA ASP A 80 -0.05 25.36 -22.02
C ASP A 80 -0.86 26.66 -21.82
N ALA A 81 -1.75 26.70 -20.83
CA ALA A 81 -2.62 27.86 -20.57
C ALA A 81 -1.86 29.12 -20.15
N ARG A 82 -0.81 28.98 -19.33
CA ARG A 82 -0.01 30.15 -18.89
C ARG A 82 0.87 30.72 -19.99
N THR A 83 1.23 29.90 -20.98
CA THR A 83 1.95 30.35 -22.17
C THR A 83 1.01 31.07 -23.14
N SER A 84 -0.27 30.71 -23.21
CA SER A 84 -1.23 31.31 -24.14
C SER A 84 -1.86 32.62 -23.66
N MET A 85 -1.97 32.86 -22.35
CA MET A 85 -2.69 34.01 -21.76
C MET A 85 -1.98 35.38 -21.85
N LEU A 86 -0.70 35.45 -22.21
CA LEU A 86 0.04 36.72 -22.26
C LEU A 86 0.04 37.35 -23.65
N ASP A 87 -0.08 38.68 -23.69
CA ASP A 87 0.09 39.48 -24.91
C ASP A 87 1.53 39.37 -25.44
N GLU A 88 1.72 39.47 -26.76
CA GLU A 88 3.04 39.29 -27.41
C GLU A 88 4.12 40.23 -26.85
N ARG A 89 3.72 41.44 -26.43
CA ARG A 89 4.62 42.43 -25.80
C ARG A 89 5.06 42.06 -24.38
N GLU A 90 4.22 41.38 -23.63
CA GLU A 90 4.51 40.95 -22.25
C GLU A 90 5.29 39.62 -22.24
N LYS A 91 5.07 38.77 -23.24
CA LYS A 91 5.84 37.55 -23.48
C LYS A 91 7.32 37.82 -23.72
N GLU A 92 7.65 38.87 -24.47
CA GLU A 92 9.03 39.22 -24.80
C GLU A 92 9.81 39.75 -23.59
N VAL A 93 9.14 40.46 -22.67
CA VAL A 93 9.75 41.02 -21.45
C VAL A 93 9.92 39.95 -20.36
N SER A 94 9.12 38.89 -20.38
CA SER A 94 9.02 37.89 -19.29
C SER A 94 9.28 36.45 -19.75
N LEU A 95 10.04 36.28 -20.84
CA LEU A 95 10.24 34.98 -21.49
C LEU A 95 10.86 33.93 -20.54
N GLU A 96 11.89 34.32 -19.78
CA GLU A 96 12.59 33.43 -18.84
C GLU A 96 11.67 32.93 -17.73
N VAL A 97 10.79 33.79 -17.20
CA VAL A 97 9.84 33.44 -16.15
C VAL A 97 8.79 32.47 -16.69
N LEU A 98 8.32 32.68 -17.93
CA LEU A 98 7.35 31.79 -18.57
C LEU A 98 7.93 30.42 -18.88
N GLU A 99 9.17 30.38 -19.37
CA GLU A 99 9.89 29.15 -19.61
C GLU A 99 10.06 28.36 -18.30
N GLY A 100 10.46 29.04 -17.21
CA GLY A 100 10.57 28.41 -15.89
C GLY A 100 9.24 27.87 -15.36
N VAL A 101 8.15 28.64 -15.46
CA VAL A 101 6.81 28.18 -15.03
C VAL A 101 6.33 26.99 -15.86
N ARG A 102 6.59 27.00 -17.17
CA ARG A 102 6.25 25.89 -18.07
C ARG A 102 7.08 24.66 -17.74
N ALA A 103 8.40 24.81 -17.56
CA ALA A 103 9.30 23.72 -17.19
C ALA A 103 8.87 23.08 -15.87
N TYR A 104 8.58 23.89 -14.86
CA TYR A 104 8.08 23.43 -13.56
C TYR A 104 6.76 22.64 -13.68
N ALA A 105 5.79 23.15 -14.45
CA ALA A 105 4.52 22.44 -14.64
C ALA A 105 4.69 21.11 -15.38
N LEU A 106 5.59 21.05 -16.37
CA LEU A 106 5.89 19.80 -17.09
C LEU A 106 6.65 18.79 -16.22
N GLU A 107 7.59 19.26 -15.39
CA GLU A 107 8.28 18.42 -14.42
C GLU A 107 7.29 17.77 -13.45
N HIS A 108 6.34 18.56 -12.92
CA HIS A 108 5.28 18.01 -12.07
C HIS A 108 4.39 17.01 -12.79
N ALA A 109 4.01 17.26 -14.05
CA ALA A 109 3.26 16.29 -14.85
C ALA A 109 4.02 14.97 -14.99
N ASP A 110 5.31 15.04 -15.28
CA ASP A 110 6.16 13.85 -15.43
C ASP A 110 6.39 13.13 -14.09
N GLN A 111 6.44 13.86 -12.97
CA GLN A 111 6.53 13.29 -11.63
C GLN A 111 5.26 12.50 -11.26
N GLU A 112 4.07 13.06 -11.52
CA GLU A 112 2.80 12.34 -11.32
C GLU A 112 2.75 11.07 -12.17
N ARG A 113 3.13 11.16 -13.46
CA ARG A 113 3.19 9.99 -14.36
C ARG A 113 4.09 8.89 -13.81
N ARG A 114 5.32 9.22 -13.41
CA ARG A 114 6.28 8.25 -12.84
C ARG A 114 5.75 7.62 -11.56
N THR A 115 5.07 8.40 -10.73
CA THR A 115 4.49 7.91 -9.47
C THR A 115 3.37 6.91 -9.77
N CYS A 116 2.48 7.21 -10.72
CA CYS A 116 1.46 6.25 -11.18
C CYS A 116 2.07 4.97 -11.76
N GLU A 117 3.07 5.08 -12.64
CA GLU A 117 3.76 3.93 -13.24
C GLU A 117 4.42 3.04 -12.18
N ALA A 118 5.06 3.64 -11.18
CA ALA A 118 5.66 2.91 -10.06
C ALA A 118 4.59 2.20 -9.23
N LEU A 119 3.52 2.91 -8.84
CA LEU A 119 2.41 2.33 -8.09
C LEU A 119 1.77 1.17 -8.87
N GLU A 120 1.49 1.31 -10.15
CA GLU A 120 0.95 0.22 -10.97
C GLU A 120 1.87 -1.00 -10.99
N LYS A 121 3.17 -0.78 -11.19
CA LYS A 121 4.17 -1.84 -11.24
C LYS A 121 4.27 -2.59 -9.92
N ASP A 122 4.38 -1.87 -8.80
CA ASP A 122 4.60 -2.45 -7.48
C ASP A 122 3.33 -3.15 -6.97
N TRP A 123 2.17 -2.66 -7.40
CA TRP A 123 0.89 -3.10 -6.89
C TRP A 123 0.24 -4.22 -7.72
N ALA A 124 0.58 -4.35 -9.01
CA ALA A 124 0.16 -5.46 -9.87
C ALA A 124 0.40 -6.87 -9.28
N PRO A 125 1.59 -7.23 -8.74
CA PRO A 125 1.81 -8.56 -8.17
C PRO A 125 0.99 -8.81 -6.90
N LEU A 126 0.74 -7.78 -6.10
CA LEU A 126 -0.08 -7.88 -4.90
C LEU A 126 -1.55 -8.16 -5.25
N TRP A 127 -2.08 -7.48 -6.27
CA TRP A 127 -3.41 -7.76 -6.78
C TRP A 127 -3.56 -9.13 -7.41
N ALA A 128 -2.57 -9.59 -8.16
CA ALA A 128 -2.59 -10.94 -8.71
C ALA A 128 -2.73 -12.00 -7.59
N LYS A 129 -2.03 -11.79 -6.46
CA LYS A 129 -2.16 -12.63 -5.27
C LYS A 129 -3.55 -12.49 -4.64
N ALA A 130 -4.02 -11.27 -4.37
CA ALA A 130 -5.32 -11.02 -3.75
C ALA A 130 -6.50 -11.59 -4.58
N ALA A 131 -6.42 -11.53 -5.91
CA ALA A 131 -7.41 -12.13 -6.80
C ALA A 131 -7.48 -13.66 -6.63
N LEU A 132 -6.34 -14.35 -6.49
CA LEU A 132 -6.32 -15.79 -6.22
C LEU A 132 -6.98 -16.12 -4.87
N TYR A 133 -6.74 -15.30 -3.85
CA TYR A 133 -7.38 -15.43 -2.53
C TYR A 133 -8.90 -15.31 -2.63
N LEU A 134 -9.39 -14.26 -3.30
CA LEU A 134 -10.82 -14.02 -3.46
C LEU A 134 -11.51 -15.12 -4.27
N GLN A 135 -10.83 -15.69 -5.28
CA GLN A 135 -11.36 -16.79 -6.10
C GLN A 135 -11.35 -18.15 -5.35
N GLY A 136 -10.34 -18.41 -4.51
CA GLY A 136 -10.20 -19.67 -3.76
C GLY A 136 -11.29 -19.87 -2.70
N GLU A 137 -11.80 -18.79 -2.10
CA GLU A 137 -12.84 -18.85 -1.07
C GLU A 137 -14.23 -19.15 -1.67
N GLU A 138 -14.55 -18.63 -2.87
CA GLU A 138 -15.83 -18.92 -3.55
C GLU A 138 -15.98 -20.41 -3.95
N SER A 139 -14.86 -21.12 -4.10
CA SER A 139 -14.84 -22.55 -4.38
C SER A 139 -15.04 -23.43 -3.13
N GLY A 140 -15.12 -22.85 -1.93
CA GLY A 140 -15.34 -23.57 -0.67
C GLY A 140 -14.16 -24.38 -0.14
N ASP A 141 -12.98 -24.23 -0.73
CA ASP A 141 -11.78 -25.03 -0.41
C ASP A 141 -10.90 -24.31 0.64
N LEU A 142 -11.45 -24.17 1.84
CA LEU A 142 -10.84 -23.43 2.97
C LEU A 142 -9.50 -24.01 3.47
N GLN A 143 -9.10 -25.20 3.00
CA GLN A 143 -7.84 -25.85 3.38
C GLN A 143 -6.62 -25.35 2.61
N ARG A 144 -6.80 -24.57 1.52
CA ARG A 144 -5.69 -24.21 0.62
C ARG A 144 -5.14 -22.80 0.79
N VAL A 145 -5.75 -21.98 1.64
CA VAL A 145 -5.51 -20.54 1.66
C VAL A 145 -4.71 -20.14 2.91
N VAL A 146 -3.53 -20.75 3.05
CA VAL A 146 -2.42 -20.15 3.80
C VAL A 146 -1.39 -19.81 2.74
N VAL A 147 -1.59 -18.70 2.02
CA VAL A 147 -0.42 -18.11 1.34
C VAL A 147 0.31 -17.39 2.45
N GLU A 148 1.47 -17.92 2.79
CA GLU A 148 2.47 -17.28 3.63
C GLU A 148 2.79 -15.94 2.94
N VAL A 149 2.07 -14.88 3.31
CA VAL A 149 2.41 -13.53 2.87
C VAL A 149 3.56 -13.14 3.76
N ASP A 150 4.76 -13.48 3.32
CA ASP A 150 6.01 -12.97 3.87
C ASP A 150 6.08 -11.47 3.52
N LEU A 151 5.27 -10.66 4.23
CA LEU A 151 5.27 -9.20 4.14
C LEU A 151 6.62 -8.63 4.61
N ASP A 152 7.41 -9.42 5.35
CA ASP A 152 8.79 -9.08 5.71
C ASP A 152 9.69 -9.16 4.47
N GLN A 153 9.59 -10.19 3.62
CA GLN A 153 10.45 -10.33 2.44
C GLN A 153 10.40 -9.16 1.44
N MET A 154 9.29 -8.42 1.32
CA MET A 154 9.23 -7.25 0.43
C MET A 154 9.93 -6.01 1.02
N CYS A 155 10.00 -5.89 2.35
CA CYS A 155 10.73 -4.80 3.02
C CYS A 155 12.24 -5.05 3.04
N TRP A 156 12.67 -6.33 3.08
CA TRP A 156 14.09 -6.69 3.14
C TRP A 156 14.88 -6.50 1.84
N VAL A 157 14.23 -6.54 0.66
CA VAL A 157 14.96 -6.39 -0.62
C VAL A 157 15.43 -4.94 -0.83
N GLU A 158 14.63 -3.95 -0.44
CA GLU A 158 15.03 -2.54 -0.52
C GLU A 158 15.97 -2.12 0.63
N ALA A 159 15.81 -2.70 1.82
CA ALA A 159 16.71 -2.45 2.94
C ALA A 159 18.13 -3.00 2.70
N GLN A 160 18.28 -4.15 2.02
CA GLN A 160 19.59 -4.71 1.69
C GLN A 160 20.35 -3.92 0.62
N GLN A 161 19.64 -3.25 -0.30
CA GLN A 161 20.29 -2.37 -1.28
C GLN A 161 20.82 -1.08 -0.63
N TYR A 162 20.10 -0.53 0.35
CA TYR A 162 20.54 0.65 1.09
C TYR A 162 21.76 0.38 1.98
N GLU A 163 21.82 -0.76 2.68
CA GLU A 163 22.99 -1.15 3.48
C GLU A 163 24.22 -1.48 2.61
N GLN A 164 24.03 -2.01 1.39
CA GLN A 164 25.14 -2.25 0.45
C GLN A 164 25.69 -0.95 -0.15
N GLU A 165 24.83 0.03 -0.47
CA GLU A 165 25.28 1.34 -0.96
C GLU A 165 25.97 2.17 0.14
N GLU A 166 25.58 2.07 1.41
CA GLU A 166 26.30 2.73 2.52
C GLU A 166 27.70 2.16 2.74
N VAL A 167 27.87 0.83 2.66
CA VAL A 167 29.18 0.17 2.82
C VAL A 167 30.12 0.48 1.64
N GLU A 168 29.60 0.63 0.42
CA GLU A 168 30.40 1.01 -0.74
C GLU A 168 30.83 2.50 -0.70
N ASN A 169 29.98 3.38 -0.16
CA ASN A 169 30.28 4.82 -0.07
C ASN A 169 31.24 5.16 1.09
N ASP A 170 31.28 4.36 2.15
CA ASP A 170 32.22 4.50 3.28
C ASP A 170 33.62 3.87 2.99
N MET A 171 33.76 3.14 1.88
CA MET A 171 35.03 2.53 1.44
C MET A 171 35.88 3.46 0.56
N TYR A 172 35.31 4.56 0.07
CA TYR A 172 35.96 5.54 -0.81
C TYR A 172 36.11 6.95 -0.20
N GLN A 173 35.98 7.08 1.13
CA GLN A 173 36.42 8.24 1.91
C GLN A 173 37.66 7.91 2.76
#